data_AF-A0AAD6XL48-F1
#
_entry.id   AF-A0AAD6XL48-F1
#
_cell.length_a   1.000
_cell.length_b   1.000
_cell.length_c   1.000
_cell.angle_alpha   90.00
_cell.angle_beta   90.00
_cell.angle_gamma   90.00
#
_symmetry.space_group_name_H-M   'P 1'
#
loop_
_entity.id
_entity.type
_entity.pdbx_description
1 polymer ?
#
loop_
_entity_poly.entity_id
_entity_poly.type
_entity_poly.pdbx_seq_one_letter_code
_entity_poly.pdbx_strand_id
1 'polypeptide(L)'
;MPISRHCHWHRSYYMFRQRAFRPAFARGLSTWTPRTPIRTGIYGAVFALSAGLFTIYYLDARSAIHRYVFAPLLRYTLDPETGHRLAVQVLKTGLGPRDPVIDDTRLKSELWGQDISNPVGLAAGFDKNGEAIDGLFNLGFSWVEIGSVTPKPQFGNPRPRVFHLPDDSGLINRYGFPSEGHAAVLSRLRARVPRFPDDHGAAFRAGSVLAVNLGKNKESAAESIEDFVAGVRTFGPYSDVLVVNVSSPNTPGLRGLQNRDLLEALLAGVTLAREQLPLSMRKPKLVLKIAPDLTEDQLVEIAAVIEKTSIDGVIVSNTTIQRPSDLVDPNKSETGGLSGAPLKQYSLAALRTLRANLPARIPLIGCGGIFTGADALDYAKAGASLVQVYTGFGYDGAGACRRIKDQLVDELAKEGLTWGEVVKKAVLELSSKRGRQIEREVGETSLQQLIAEAEELGRLLDQLAEREL
;
A
#
# COMPACT_ATOMS: atom_id res chain seq x y z
N MET A 1 -41.60 52.13 -63.45
CA MET A 1 -41.12 52.76 -64.70
C MET A 1 -39.86 52.04 -65.15
N PRO A 2 -39.69 51.81 -66.47
CA PRO A 2 -39.05 50.63 -67.06
C PRO A 2 -37.59 50.93 -67.48
N ILE A 3 -36.78 49.97 -67.92
CA ILE A 3 -36.65 49.57 -69.34
C ILE A 3 -35.68 48.39 -69.43
N SER A 4 -36.08 47.39 -70.21
CA SER A 4 -35.25 46.29 -70.71
C SER A 4 -34.33 46.75 -71.83
N ARG A 5 -33.24 46.01 -72.09
CA ARG A 5 -32.78 45.73 -73.47
C ARG A 5 -31.77 44.58 -73.48
N HIS A 6 -32.14 43.52 -74.20
CA HIS A 6 -31.24 42.51 -74.73
C HIS A 6 -30.36 43.09 -75.86
N CYS A 7 -29.17 42.54 -76.04
CA CYS A 7 -28.56 42.36 -77.35
C CYS A 7 -27.63 41.13 -77.35
N HIS A 8 -27.77 40.34 -78.41
CA HIS A 8 -27.04 39.11 -78.72
C HIS A 8 -25.98 39.36 -79.84
N TRP A 9 -25.06 38.39 -79.96
CA TRP A 9 -24.24 37.99 -81.13
C TRP A 9 -22.89 38.72 -81.38
N HIS A 10 -21.75 38.02 -81.27
CA HIS A 10 -21.13 37.26 -82.37
C HIS A 10 -19.84 36.50 -81.98
N ARG A 11 -19.68 35.29 -82.55
CA ARG A 11 -18.47 34.44 -82.57
C ARG A 11 -17.43 34.95 -83.58
N SER A 12 -16.13 34.74 -83.32
CA SER A 12 -15.15 34.01 -84.18
C SER A 12 -13.70 34.21 -83.71
N TYR A 13 -13.02 33.13 -83.29
CA TYR A 13 -11.98 32.39 -84.02
C TYR A 13 -10.66 33.14 -84.28
N TYR A 14 -9.60 32.73 -83.57
CA TYR A 14 -8.23 32.70 -84.09
C TYR A 14 -7.53 31.39 -83.70
N MET A 15 -6.76 30.87 -84.64
CA MET A 15 -6.31 29.48 -84.81
C MET A 15 -4.77 29.43 -84.73
N PHE A 16 -4.21 28.23 -84.51
CA PHE A 16 -2.79 27.82 -84.61
C PHE A 16 -1.85 28.21 -83.44
N ARG A 17 -0.89 27.39 -82.97
CA ARG A 17 -0.16 26.26 -83.59
C ARG A 17 0.47 25.41 -82.48
N GLN A 18 0.25 24.10 -82.49
CA GLN A 18 1.09 23.14 -81.75
C GLN A 18 2.26 22.70 -82.65
N ARG A 19 3.49 22.73 -82.15
CA ARG A 19 4.60 21.92 -82.67
C ARG A 19 5.51 21.46 -81.55
N ALA A 20 5.81 20.17 -81.59
CA ALA A 20 6.52 19.39 -80.60
C ALA A 20 8.03 19.65 -80.59
N PHE A 21 8.66 19.45 -79.43
CA PHE A 21 10.03 18.93 -79.31
C PHE A 21 10.11 18.08 -78.03
N ARG A 22 10.54 16.82 -78.19
CA ARG A 22 10.89 15.91 -77.08
C ARG A 22 12.27 16.29 -76.50
N PRO A 23 12.51 15.94 -75.23
CA PRO A 23 13.75 15.26 -74.89
C PRO A 23 13.49 13.86 -74.33
N ALA A 24 14.39 12.95 -74.66
CA ALA A 24 14.55 11.64 -74.04
C ALA A 24 15.28 11.76 -72.68
N PHE A 25 15.39 10.63 -71.97
CA PHE A 25 15.93 10.40 -70.61
C PHE A 25 14.88 10.51 -69.50
N ALA A 26 14.64 9.53 -68.62
CA ALA A 26 15.20 8.19 -68.47
C ALA A 26 14.07 7.31 -67.89
N ARG A 27 13.87 6.11 -68.45
CA ARG A 27 13.10 5.06 -67.78
C ARG A 27 13.91 4.62 -66.57
N GLY A 28 13.67 5.27 -65.42
CA GLY A 28 13.94 4.65 -64.14
C GLY A 28 13.06 3.41 -64.07
N LEU A 29 13.64 2.25 -64.34
CA LEU A 29 13.06 0.97 -63.96
C LEU A 29 12.88 1.04 -62.44
N SER A 30 11.71 1.46 -61.97
CA SER A 30 11.25 1.00 -60.67
C SER A 30 11.01 -0.49 -60.88
N THR A 31 12.01 -1.28 -60.49
CA THR A 31 11.83 -2.70 -60.28
C THR A 31 10.82 -2.83 -59.14
N TRP A 32 9.53 -2.75 -59.48
CA TRP A 32 8.48 -3.28 -58.65
C TRP A 32 8.67 -4.79 -58.67
N THR A 33 9.62 -5.24 -57.85
CA THR A 33 9.82 -6.65 -57.58
C THR A 33 8.50 -7.11 -56.98
N PRO A 34 7.78 -8.04 -57.62
CA PRO A 34 6.55 -8.55 -57.03
C PRO A 34 6.95 -9.13 -55.68
N ARG A 35 6.40 -8.58 -54.58
CA ARG A 35 6.61 -9.13 -53.24
C ARG A 35 6.15 -10.57 -53.31
N THR A 36 7.10 -11.49 -53.36
CA THR A 36 6.82 -12.93 -53.45
C THR A 36 5.92 -13.29 -52.26
N PRO A 37 4.76 -13.92 -52.48
CA PRO A 37 3.81 -14.25 -51.40
C PRO A 37 4.47 -15.06 -50.28
N ILE A 38 5.52 -15.80 -50.59
CA ILE A 38 6.40 -16.52 -49.65
C ILE A 38 7.08 -15.56 -48.66
N ARG A 39 7.67 -14.45 -49.12
CA ARG A 39 8.34 -13.46 -48.24
C ARG A 39 7.33 -12.79 -47.32
N THR A 40 6.16 -12.41 -47.84
CA THR A 40 5.08 -11.85 -47.02
C THR A 40 4.59 -12.86 -45.98
N GLY A 41 4.45 -14.14 -46.35
CA GLY A 41 4.11 -15.22 -45.42
C GLY A 41 5.17 -15.42 -44.33
N ILE A 42 6.46 -15.40 -44.69
CA ILE A 42 7.57 -15.49 -43.74
C ILE A 42 7.57 -14.30 -42.77
N TYR A 43 7.44 -13.06 -43.27
CA TYR A 43 7.40 -11.89 -42.39
C TYR A 43 6.18 -11.90 -41.47
N GLY A 44 5.01 -12.32 -41.98
CA GLY A 44 3.81 -12.48 -41.17
C GLY A 44 4.00 -13.52 -40.06
N ALA A 45 4.59 -14.66 -40.38
CA ALA A 45 4.86 -15.73 -39.41
C ALA A 45 5.87 -15.29 -38.34
N VAL A 46 6.97 -14.64 -38.75
CA VAL A 46 7.98 -14.09 -37.81
C VAL A 46 7.35 -13.04 -36.91
N PHE A 47 6.57 -12.10 -37.47
CA PHE A 47 5.89 -11.09 -36.67
C PHE A 47 4.93 -11.71 -35.65
N ALA A 48 4.10 -12.67 -36.06
CA ALA A 48 3.16 -13.34 -35.17
C ALA A 48 3.88 -14.10 -34.05
N LEU A 49 4.97 -14.82 -34.38
CA LEU A 49 5.79 -15.53 -33.40
C LEU A 49 6.46 -14.56 -32.41
N SER A 50 7.08 -13.49 -32.92
CA SER A 50 7.72 -12.47 -32.09
C SER A 50 6.72 -11.74 -31.19
N ALA A 51 5.54 -11.40 -31.71
CA ALA A 51 4.47 -10.78 -30.94
C ALA A 51 3.98 -11.73 -29.83
N GLY A 52 3.76 -13.02 -30.15
CA GLY A 52 3.36 -14.02 -29.16
C GLY A 52 4.39 -14.22 -28.05
N LEU A 53 5.67 -14.39 -28.41
CA LEU A 53 6.77 -14.49 -27.45
C LEU A 53 6.90 -13.23 -26.60
N PHE A 54 6.77 -12.06 -27.21
CA PHE A 54 6.77 -10.79 -26.47
C PHE A 54 5.59 -10.70 -25.52
N THR A 55 4.38 -11.12 -25.91
CA THR A 55 3.21 -11.13 -25.03
C THR A 55 3.42 -12.06 -23.83
N ILE A 56 3.97 -13.27 -24.03
CA ILE A 56 4.29 -14.19 -22.93
C ILE A 56 5.32 -13.54 -21.99
N TYR A 57 6.38 -12.97 -22.54
CA TYR A 57 7.41 -12.28 -21.77
C TYR A 57 6.82 -11.07 -21.03
N TYR A 58 6.01 -10.24 -21.67
CA TYR A 58 5.36 -9.08 -21.06
C TYR A 58 4.40 -9.47 -19.94
N LEU A 59 3.60 -10.53 -20.13
CA LEU A 59 2.60 -10.95 -19.13
C LEU A 59 3.22 -11.62 -17.91
N ASP A 60 4.47 -12.09 -17.98
CA ASP A 60 5.20 -12.55 -16.78
C ASP A 60 5.72 -11.35 -15.98
N ALA A 61 5.24 -11.19 -14.74
CA ALA A 61 5.65 -10.10 -13.85
C ALA A 61 7.15 -10.12 -13.54
N ARG A 62 7.81 -11.28 -13.62
CA ARG A 62 9.24 -11.44 -13.33
C ARG A 62 10.13 -10.91 -14.44
N SER A 63 9.57 -10.66 -15.62
CA SER A 63 10.33 -10.23 -16.79
C SER A 63 11.10 -8.93 -16.55
N ALA A 64 12.36 -8.94 -16.99
CA ALA A 64 13.29 -7.84 -16.80
C ALA A 64 12.77 -6.51 -17.37
N ILE A 65 11.96 -6.53 -18.44
CA ILE A 65 11.37 -5.32 -19.04
C ILE A 65 10.57 -4.49 -18.03
N HIS A 66 9.89 -5.10 -17.06
CA HIS A 66 9.10 -4.34 -16.07
C HIS A 66 9.97 -3.52 -15.14
N ARG A 67 11.09 -4.10 -14.67
CA ARG A 67 12.00 -3.47 -13.71
C ARG A 67 12.98 -2.52 -14.39
N TYR A 68 13.56 -2.94 -15.52
CA TYR A 68 14.69 -2.24 -16.12
C TYR A 68 14.29 -1.33 -17.28
N VAL A 69 13.07 -1.46 -17.81
CA VAL A 69 12.57 -0.59 -18.89
C VAL A 69 11.35 0.21 -18.43
N PHE A 70 10.23 -0.44 -18.11
CA PHE A 70 8.98 0.29 -17.83
C PHE A 70 9.04 1.13 -16.56
N ALA A 71 9.53 0.59 -15.43
CA ALA A 71 9.61 1.38 -14.20
C ALA A 71 10.51 2.63 -14.35
N PRO A 72 11.75 2.54 -14.89
CA PRO A 72 12.56 3.70 -15.19
C PRO A 72 11.90 4.65 -16.20
N LEU A 73 11.31 4.12 -17.28
CA LEU A 73 10.64 4.93 -18.29
C LEU A 73 9.52 5.76 -17.66
N LEU A 74 8.62 5.14 -16.90
CA LEU A 74 7.54 5.85 -16.21
C LEU A 74 8.08 6.89 -15.23
N ARG A 75 9.14 6.55 -14.49
CA ARG A 75 9.74 7.44 -13.48
C ARG A 75 10.42 8.68 -14.08
N TYR A 76 11.09 8.54 -15.21
CA TYR A 76 11.89 9.62 -15.81
C TYR A 76 11.17 10.39 -16.92
N THR A 77 10.08 9.85 -17.49
CA THR A 77 9.35 10.51 -18.59
C THR A 77 8.00 11.11 -18.19
N LEU A 78 7.40 10.64 -17.09
CA LEU A 78 6.11 11.12 -16.61
C LEU A 78 6.26 11.73 -15.22
N ASP A 79 5.35 12.64 -14.87
CA ASP A 79 5.22 13.03 -13.47
C ASP A 79 4.77 11.81 -12.64
N PRO A 80 5.17 11.73 -11.35
CA PRO A 80 4.92 10.52 -10.55
C PRO A 80 3.44 10.13 -10.43
N GLU A 81 2.52 11.10 -10.40
CA GLU A 81 1.08 10.82 -10.27
C GLU A 81 0.48 10.28 -11.57
N THR A 82 0.95 10.77 -12.73
CA THR A 82 0.54 10.23 -14.04
C THR A 82 1.11 8.84 -14.30
N GLY A 83 2.38 8.60 -14.01
CA GLY A 83 3.00 7.27 -14.12
C GLY A 83 2.28 6.23 -13.24
N HIS A 84 1.95 6.61 -12.00
CA HIS A 84 1.17 5.80 -11.08
C HIS A 84 -0.24 5.49 -11.61
N ARG A 85 -0.96 6.51 -12.11
CA ARG A 85 -2.29 6.32 -12.68
C ARG A 85 -2.26 5.35 -13.87
N LEU A 86 -1.26 5.47 -14.74
CA LEU A 86 -1.09 4.56 -15.87
C LEU A 86 -0.89 3.10 -15.39
N ALA A 87 -0.06 2.88 -14.37
CA ALA A 87 0.13 1.54 -13.80
C ALA A 87 -1.18 0.95 -13.28
N VAL A 88 -1.99 1.73 -12.55
CA VAL A 88 -3.32 1.30 -12.07
C VAL A 88 -4.26 0.98 -13.24
N GLN A 89 -4.31 1.81 -14.29
CA GLN A 89 -5.16 1.54 -15.45
C GLN A 89 -4.75 0.26 -16.19
N VAL A 90 -3.45 0.01 -16.36
CA VAL A 90 -2.96 -1.25 -16.96
C VAL A 90 -3.41 -2.45 -16.14
N LEU A 91 -3.21 -2.42 -14.82
CA LEU A 91 -3.61 -3.50 -13.92
C LEU A 91 -5.13 -3.74 -13.88
N LYS A 92 -5.92 -2.66 -13.98
CA LYS A 92 -7.39 -2.71 -14.06
C LYS A 92 -7.92 -3.44 -15.29
N THR A 93 -7.24 -3.31 -16.44
CA THR A 93 -7.73 -3.85 -17.72
C THR A 93 -7.65 -5.37 -17.85
N GLY A 94 -6.94 -6.05 -16.94
CA GLY A 94 -6.64 -7.48 -17.07
C GLY A 94 -5.50 -7.81 -18.04
N LEU A 95 -4.92 -6.79 -18.70
CA LEU A 95 -3.73 -6.89 -19.54
C LEU A 95 -2.43 -6.68 -18.74
N GLY A 96 -2.53 -6.36 -17.44
CA GLY A 96 -1.35 -6.25 -16.59
C GLY A 96 -0.60 -7.57 -16.45
N PRO A 97 0.70 -7.51 -16.10
CA PRO A 97 1.50 -8.69 -15.82
C PRO A 97 0.93 -9.50 -14.65
N ARG A 98 1.28 -10.78 -14.61
CA ARG A 98 0.86 -11.75 -13.60
C ARG A 98 2.08 -12.51 -13.10
N ASP A 99 2.03 -12.92 -11.84
CA ASP A 99 2.97 -13.85 -11.24
C ASP A 99 2.49 -15.29 -11.52
N PRO A 100 3.17 -16.06 -12.38
CA PRO A 100 2.73 -17.41 -12.74
C PRO A 100 3.20 -18.49 -11.75
N VAL A 101 3.97 -18.11 -10.72
CA VAL A 101 4.67 -19.04 -9.84
C VAL A 101 3.82 -19.33 -8.60
N ILE A 102 3.78 -20.60 -8.17
CA ILE A 102 3.17 -21.00 -6.91
C ILE A 102 4.11 -20.63 -5.75
N ASP A 103 3.56 -20.11 -4.66
CA ASP A 103 4.36 -19.75 -3.48
C ASP A 103 4.98 -20.98 -2.80
N ASP A 104 6.25 -20.83 -2.39
CA ASP A 104 6.96 -21.85 -1.61
C ASP A 104 6.32 -22.00 -0.23
N THR A 105 6.22 -23.24 0.26
CA THR A 105 5.56 -23.55 1.53
C THR A 105 6.22 -22.89 2.74
N ARG A 106 7.51 -22.52 2.65
CA ARG A 106 8.21 -21.77 3.72
C ARG A 106 7.64 -20.37 3.93
N LEU A 107 6.97 -19.82 2.92
CA LEU A 107 6.34 -18.49 2.99
C LEU A 107 4.96 -18.52 3.66
N LYS A 108 4.37 -19.70 3.85
CA LYS A 108 3.04 -19.82 4.45
C LYS A 108 3.02 -19.08 5.79
N SER A 109 2.02 -18.22 5.96
CA SER A 109 1.88 -17.35 7.12
C SER A 109 0.48 -17.52 7.74
N GLU A 110 0.31 -17.05 8.96
CA GLU A 110 -0.96 -17.14 9.68
C GLU A 110 -1.38 -15.75 10.14
N LEU A 111 -2.66 -15.43 9.95
CA LEU A 111 -3.27 -14.21 10.45
C LEU A 111 -4.64 -14.51 11.05
N TRP A 112 -4.81 -14.23 12.35
CA TRP A 112 -6.06 -14.52 13.08
C TRP A 112 -6.54 -15.98 12.95
N GLY A 113 -5.59 -16.94 12.98
CA GLY A 113 -5.88 -18.36 12.78
C GLY A 113 -6.25 -18.74 11.34
N GLN A 114 -6.12 -17.84 10.37
CA GLN A 114 -6.33 -18.11 8.96
C GLN A 114 -4.98 -18.25 8.25
N ASP A 115 -4.87 -19.28 7.42
CA ASP A 115 -3.71 -19.49 6.56
C ASP A 115 -3.66 -18.43 5.46
N ILE A 116 -2.52 -17.76 5.33
CA ILE A 116 -2.21 -16.81 4.26
C ILE A 116 -1.07 -17.37 3.41
N SER A 117 -1.25 -17.29 2.09
CA SER A 117 -0.37 -17.93 1.08
C SER A 117 1.11 -17.54 1.22
N ASN A 118 1.38 -16.26 1.42
CA ASN A 118 2.71 -15.69 1.60
C ASN A 118 2.65 -14.44 2.49
N PRO A 119 3.78 -13.90 3.02
CA PRO A 119 3.72 -12.84 3.99
C PRO A 119 3.73 -11.42 3.39
N VAL A 120 3.71 -11.29 2.06
CA VAL A 120 3.97 -10.03 1.35
C VAL A 120 2.67 -9.42 0.83
N GLY A 121 2.33 -8.26 1.39
CA GLY A 121 1.19 -7.44 1.02
C GLY A 121 1.54 -6.13 0.31
N LEU A 122 0.52 -5.51 -0.28
CA LEU A 122 0.55 -4.16 -0.81
C LEU A 122 -0.06 -3.19 0.21
N ALA A 123 0.65 -2.10 0.51
CA ALA A 123 0.17 -1.06 1.42
C ALA A 123 -0.92 -0.15 0.78
N ALA A 124 -1.73 0.51 1.61
CA ALA A 124 -2.65 1.55 1.15
C ALA A 124 -1.96 2.66 0.36
N GLY A 125 -2.75 3.31 -0.48
CA GLY A 125 -2.39 4.50 -1.22
C GLY A 125 -1.93 4.21 -2.65
N PHE A 126 -1.73 2.93 -3.00
CA PHE A 126 -1.46 2.53 -4.39
C PHE A 126 -2.78 2.54 -5.17
N ASP A 127 -3.73 1.67 -4.82
CA ASP A 127 -5.06 1.67 -5.40
C ASP A 127 -6.07 2.36 -4.47
N LYS A 128 -6.07 3.69 -4.50
CA LYS A 128 -6.90 4.51 -3.60
C LYS A 128 -8.40 4.29 -3.79
N ASN A 129 -8.83 3.93 -5.00
CA ASN A 129 -10.23 3.86 -5.38
C ASN A 129 -10.74 2.44 -5.65
N GLY A 130 -9.91 1.41 -5.42
CA GLY A 130 -10.29 0.00 -5.65
C GLY A 130 -10.51 -0.33 -7.14
N GLU A 131 -9.71 0.27 -8.01
CA GLU A 131 -9.79 0.09 -9.47
C GLU A 131 -9.12 -1.18 -9.98
N ALA A 132 -8.04 -1.63 -9.33
CA ALA A 132 -7.12 -2.63 -9.85
C ALA A 132 -6.90 -3.82 -8.91
N ILE A 133 -7.81 -4.04 -7.95
CA ILE A 133 -7.71 -5.08 -6.90
C ILE A 133 -7.29 -6.44 -7.46
N ASP A 134 -8.00 -6.94 -8.49
CA ASP A 134 -7.72 -8.27 -9.05
C ASP A 134 -6.37 -8.31 -9.79
N GLY A 135 -6.01 -7.20 -10.45
CA GLY A 135 -4.71 -7.03 -11.10
C GLY A 135 -3.56 -7.03 -10.09
N LEU A 136 -3.76 -6.43 -8.91
CA LEU A 136 -2.78 -6.40 -7.83
C LEU A 136 -2.60 -7.78 -7.19
N PHE A 137 -3.68 -8.50 -6.90
CA PHE A 137 -3.55 -9.90 -6.46
C PHE A 137 -2.86 -10.78 -7.53
N ASN A 138 -3.07 -10.50 -8.82
CA ASN A 138 -2.37 -11.24 -9.89
C ASN A 138 -0.85 -11.04 -9.89
N LEU A 139 -0.32 -9.98 -9.24
CA LEU A 139 1.12 -9.79 -9.09
C LEU A 139 1.72 -10.64 -7.95
N GLY A 140 0.90 -11.43 -7.26
CA GLY A 140 1.35 -12.39 -6.25
C GLY A 140 1.28 -11.89 -4.80
N PHE A 141 0.72 -10.70 -4.54
CA PHE A 141 0.46 -10.22 -3.19
C PHE A 141 -0.63 -11.06 -2.51
N SER A 142 -0.42 -11.46 -1.26
CA SER A 142 -1.45 -12.13 -0.46
C SER A 142 -2.38 -11.14 0.26
N TRP A 143 -1.96 -9.90 0.42
CA TRP A 143 -2.74 -8.82 1.03
C TRP A 143 -2.78 -7.61 0.11
N VAL A 144 -3.97 -7.11 -0.20
CA VAL A 144 -4.14 -5.86 -0.97
C VAL A 144 -4.94 -4.87 -0.13
N GLU A 145 -4.31 -3.74 0.19
CA GLU A 145 -4.96 -2.63 0.90
C GLU A 145 -5.31 -1.49 -0.06
N ILE A 146 -6.61 -1.28 -0.28
CA ILE A 146 -7.11 -0.13 -1.06
C ILE A 146 -7.32 1.09 -0.15
N GLY A 147 -7.50 2.27 -0.74
CA GLY A 147 -7.72 3.52 0.01
C GLY A 147 -6.43 4.27 0.33
N SER A 148 -6.40 5.20 1.29
CA SER A 148 -7.50 5.56 2.19
C SER A 148 -8.70 6.17 1.46
N VAL A 149 -9.88 5.65 1.73
CA VAL A 149 -11.15 6.15 1.17
C VAL A 149 -11.84 7.06 2.19
N THR A 150 -12.32 8.21 1.76
CA THR A 150 -13.10 9.15 2.59
C THR A 150 -14.58 9.05 2.29
N PRO A 151 -15.49 9.41 3.22
CA PRO A 151 -16.94 9.35 2.97
C PRO A 151 -17.37 10.11 1.71
N LYS A 152 -17.01 11.40 1.64
CA LYS A 152 -17.26 12.25 0.49
C LYS A 152 -16.05 12.23 -0.46
N PRO A 153 -16.26 12.42 -1.78
CA PRO A 153 -15.18 12.64 -2.72
C PRO A 153 -14.35 13.88 -2.34
N GLN A 154 -13.04 13.82 -2.52
CA GLN A 154 -12.17 14.98 -2.38
C GLN A 154 -10.93 14.87 -3.27
N PHE A 155 -10.44 16.00 -3.76
CA PHE A 155 -9.31 16.04 -4.69
C PHE A 155 -7.94 15.82 -4.02
N GLY A 156 -7.86 15.96 -2.70
CA GLY A 156 -6.61 16.03 -1.95
C GLY A 156 -5.92 17.39 -2.04
N ASN A 157 -4.64 17.47 -1.65
CA ASN A 157 -3.85 18.70 -1.71
C ASN A 157 -3.45 19.05 -3.16
N PRO A 158 -3.12 20.33 -3.46
CA PRO A 158 -2.69 20.76 -4.80
C PRO A 158 -1.47 19.99 -5.33
N ARG A 159 -1.38 19.81 -6.66
CA ARG A 159 -0.22 19.22 -7.35
C ARG A 159 0.86 20.29 -7.62
N PRO A 160 2.16 19.91 -7.72
CA PRO A 160 2.73 18.58 -7.49
C PRO A 160 2.78 18.23 -5.99
N ARG A 161 2.54 16.94 -5.69
CA ARG A 161 2.35 16.45 -4.31
C ARG A 161 2.97 15.08 -4.05
N VAL A 162 3.77 14.59 -4.99
CA VAL A 162 4.51 13.34 -4.87
C VAL A 162 5.84 13.54 -5.61
N PHE A 163 6.92 13.14 -4.96
CA PHE A 163 8.29 13.40 -5.38
C PHE A 163 9.09 12.12 -5.17
N HIS A 164 9.73 11.63 -6.24
CA HIS A 164 10.65 10.51 -6.15
C HIS A 164 12.00 11.01 -5.65
N LEU A 165 12.61 10.26 -4.74
CA LEU A 165 13.97 10.47 -4.27
C LEU A 165 14.84 9.29 -4.72
N PRO A 166 15.14 9.15 -6.03
CA PRO A 166 15.85 7.98 -6.54
C PRO A 166 17.20 7.72 -5.89
N ASP A 167 17.94 8.77 -5.54
CA ASP A 167 19.25 8.63 -4.93
C ASP A 167 19.17 8.06 -3.50
N ASP A 168 18.03 8.25 -2.84
CA ASP A 168 17.77 7.75 -1.48
C ASP A 168 16.87 6.51 -1.45
N SER A 169 16.48 5.95 -2.61
CA SER A 169 15.42 4.92 -2.71
C SER A 169 14.14 5.32 -1.93
N GLY A 170 13.78 6.59 -2.03
CA GLY A 170 12.76 7.25 -1.24
C GLY A 170 11.61 7.81 -2.07
N LEU A 171 10.55 8.22 -1.36
CA LEU A 171 9.45 9.00 -1.93
C LEU A 171 8.88 9.91 -0.86
N ILE A 172 8.69 11.20 -1.19
CA ILE A 172 7.97 12.17 -0.36
C ILE A 172 6.61 12.44 -0.99
N ASN A 173 5.53 12.43 -0.18
CA ASN A 173 4.21 12.81 -0.67
C ASN A 173 3.42 13.64 0.33
N ARG A 174 2.57 14.50 -0.21
CA ARG A 174 1.60 15.32 0.50
C ARG A 174 0.19 15.19 -0.07
N TYR A 175 -0.26 13.98 -0.34
CA TYR A 175 -1.53 13.73 -1.05
C TYR A 175 -2.78 14.33 -0.39
N GLY A 176 -2.95 14.19 0.93
CA GLY A 176 -4.15 14.65 1.64
C GLY A 176 -5.42 13.86 1.29
N PHE A 177 -5.33 12.53 1.22
CA PHE A 177 -6.44 11.61 0.91
C PHE A 177 -7.29 11.98 -0.33
N PRO A 178 -6.72 12.07 -1.55
CA PRO A 178 -7.55 12.11 -2.74
C PRO A 178 -8.38 10.83 -2.84
N SER A 179 -9.70 10.97 -2.99
CA SER A 179 -10.65 9.86 -2.96
C SER A 179 -11.88 10.20 -3.80
N GLU A 180 -12.43 9.20 -4.49
CA GLU A 180 -13.72 9.31 -5.18
C GLU A 180 -14.94 9.13 -4.25
N GLY A 181 -14.72 8.95 -2.95
CA GLY A 181 -15.78 8.79 -1.96
C GLY A 181 -16.25 7.35 -1.78
N HIS A 182 -17.00 7.12 -0.70
CA HIS A 182 -17.50 5.79 -0.34
C HIS A 182 -18.38 5.16 -1.43
N ALA A 183 -19.28 5.93 -2.02
CA ALA A 183 -20.23 5.43 -3.01
C ALA A 183 -19.54 4.83 -4.25
N ALA A 184 -18.51 5.51 -4.77
CA ALA A 184 -17.77 5.06 -5.95
C ALA A 184 -16.98 3.78 -5.67
N VAL A 185 -16.25 3.73 -4.54
CA VAL A 185 -15.48 2.54 -4.16
C VAL A 185 -16.40 1.36 -3.83
N LEU A 186 -17.51 1.59 -3.11
CA LEU A 186 -18.50 0.56 -2.81
C LEU A 186 -19.10 -0.04 -4.08
N SER A 187 -19.40 0.79 -5.09
CA SER A 187 -19.88 0.33 -6.39
C SER A 187 -18.89 -0.63 -7.05
N ARG A 188 -17.58 -0.31 -7.03
CA ARG A 188 -16.52 -1.19 -7.57
C ARG A 188 -16.39 -2.50 -6.80
N LEU A 189 -16.43 -2.45 -5.47
CA LEU A 189 -16.40 -3.65 -4.63
C LEU A 189 -17.59 -4.57 -4.91
N ARG A 190 -18.80 -4.00 -5.01
CA ARG A 190 -20.02 -4.75 -5.38
C ARG A 190 -19.93 -5.37 -6.76
N ALA A 191 -19.35 -4.67 -7.74
CA ALA A 191 -19.15 -5.17 -9.09
C ALA A 191 -18.13 -6.32 -9.18
N ARG A 192 -17.39 -6.62 -8.11
CA ARG A 192 -16.54 -7.82 -8.03
C ARG A 192 -17.33 -9.07 -7.63
N VAL A 193 -18.35 -8.94 -6.76
CA VAL A 193 -19.08 -10.09 -6.17
C VAL A 193 -19.60 -11.08 -7.23
N PRO A 194 -20.29 -10.68 -8.32
CA PRO A 194 -20.83 -11.64 -9.28
C PRO A 194 -19.78 -12.45 -10.04
N ARG A 195 -18.51 -12.03 -10.03
CA ARG A 195 -17.40 -12.74 -10.69
C ARG A 195 -16.87 -13.91 -9.86
N PHE A 196 -17.25 -14.00 -8.59
CA PHE A 196 -16.73 -14.97 -7.62
C PHE A 196 -17.85 -15.50 -6.72
N PRO A 197 -18.81 -16.26 -7.27
CA PRO A 197 -20.01 -16.69 -6.54
C PRO A 197 -19.73 -17.68 -5.40
N ASP A 198 -18.65 -18.45 -5.50
CA ASP A 198 -18.34 -19.57 -4.60
C ASP A 198 -17.27 -19.23 -3.54
N ASP A 199 -16.79 -17.99 -3.48
CA ASP A 199 -15.74 -17.59 -2.54
C ASP A 199 -16.32 -16.86 -1.31
N HIS A 200 -15.82 -17.23 -0.13
CA HIS A 200 -16.34 -16.80 1.16
C HIS A 200 -15.57 -15.61 1.78
N GLY A 201 -14.51 -15.11 1.14
CA GLY A 201 -13.75 -13.91 1.55
C GLY A 201 -13.89 -12.74 0.58
N ALA A 202 -13.65 -11.51 1.06
CA ALA A 202 -13.75 -10.31 0.21
C ALA A 202 -12.59 -10.18 -0.81
N ALA A 203 -11.47 -10.85 -0.55
CA ALA A 203 -10.39 -11.03 -1.52
C ALA A 203 -10.82 -11.80 -2.77
N PHE A 204 -11.80 -12.72 -2.62
CA PHE A 204 -12.17 -13.70 -3.63
C PHE A 204 -11.01 -14.59 -4.11
N ARG A 205 -10.08 -14.87 -3.19
CA ARG A 205 -8.94 -15.76 -3.38
C ARG A 205 -8.60 -16.43 -2.05
N ALA A 206 -8.45 -17.75 -2.07
CA ALA A 206 -7.96 -18.50 -0.93
C ALA A 206 -6.57 -18.00 -0.48
N GLY A 207 -6.36 -17.94 0.84
CA GLY A 207 -5.09 -17.49 1.42
C GLY A 207 -4.73 -16.04 1.11
N SER A 208 -5.74 -15.20 0.85
CA SER A 208 -5.56 -13.77 0.54
C SER A 208 -6.52 -12.89 1.34
N VAL A 209 -6.17 -11.61 1.49
CA VAL A 209 -6.92 -10.62 2.29
C VAL A 209 -7.13 -9.34 1.48
N LEU A 210 -8.39 -8.89 1.39
CA LEU A 210 -8.72 -7.54 0.93
C LEU A 210 -8.95 -6.62 2.13
N ALA A 211 -8.11 -5.60 2.23
CA ALA A 211 -8.24 -4.54 3.22
C ALA A 211 -8.75 -3.24 2.59
N VAL A 212 -9.68 -2.56 3.27
CA VAL A 212 -10.14 -1.21 2.91
C VAL A 212 -9.64 -0.24 3.96
N ASN A 213 -8.75 0.66 3.56
CA ASN A 213 -8.23 1.69 4.44
C ASN A 213 -9.20 2.87 4.50
N LEU A 214 -9.61 3.23 5.71
CA LEU A 214 -10.58 4.29 6.00
C LEU A 214 -9.84 5.59 6.32
N GLY A 215 -10.21 6.66 5.64
CA GLY A 215 -9.72 8.01 5.88
C GLY A 215 -10.85 8.96 6.28
N LYS A 216 -10.45 10.09 6.85
CA LYS A 216 -11.34 11.20 7.23
C LYS A 216 -11.33 12.28 6.16
N ASN A 217 -12.49 12.85 5.83
CA ASN A 217 -12.54 14.03 4.98
C ASN A 217 -11.82 15.22 5.65
N LYS A 218 -11.20 16.09 4.84
CA LYS A 218 -10.45 17.25 5.35
C LYS A 218 -11.34 18.25 6.09
N GLU A 219 -12.60 18.36 5.67
CA GLU A 219 -13.60 19.30 6.20
C GLU A 219 -14.26 18.82 7.49
N SER A 220 -14.19 17.52 7.79
CA SER A 220 -14.71 16.97 9.05
C SER A 220 -13.88 17.48 10.22
N ALA A 221 -14.51 17.69 11.38
CA ALA A 221 -13.82 18.12 12.60
C ALA A 221 -12.64 17.20 12.94
N ALA A 222 -11.58 17.73 13.55
CA ALA A 222 -10.32 17.00 13.73
C ALA A 222 -10.50 15.76 14.62
N GLU A 223 -11.33 15.92 15.65
CA GLU A 223 -11.73 14.95 16.68
C GLU A 223 -12.90 14.05 16.26
N SER A 224 -13.57 14.32 15.13
CA SER A 224 -14.73 13.52 14.72
C SER A 224 -14.33 12.11 14.28
N ILE A 225 -15.07 11.13 14.80
CA ILE A 225 -14.93 9.71 14.50
C ILE A 225 -15.93 9.23 13.43
N GLU A 226 -16.86 10.11 13.02
CA GLU A 226 -18.04 9.76 12.24
C GLU A 226 -17.68 9.22 10.85
N ASP A 227 -16.63 9.76 10.24
CA ASP A 227 -16.15 9.31 8.93
C ASP A 227 -15.65 7.86 8.98
N PHE A 228 -14.96 7.48 10.06
CA PHE A 228 -14.50 6.11 10.27
C PHE A 228 -15.68 5.18 10.54
N VAL A 229 -16.63 5.59 11.37
CA VAL A 229 -17.88 4.84 11.63
C VAL A 229 -18.68 4.63 10.33
N ALA A 230 -18.80 5.66 9.50
CA ALA A 230 -19.44 5.57 8.19
C ALA A 230 -18.69 4.60 7.27
N GLY A 231 -17.36 4.60 7.31
CA GLY A 231 -16.51 3.64 6.59
C GLY A 231 -16.78 2.19 7.01
N VAL A 232 -16.85 1.93 8.31
CA VAL A 232 -17.18 0.60 8.85
C VAL A 232 -18.53 0.11 8.36
N ARG A 233 -19.56 0.96 8.43
CA ARG A 233 -20.91 0.63 7.96
C ARG A 233 -20.98 0.39 6.46
N THR A 234 -20.22 1.16 5.68
CA THR A 234 -20.24 1.10 4.21
C THR A 234 -19.51 -0.15 3.70
N PHE A 235 -18.29 -0.37 4.19
CA PHE A 235 -17.37 -1.34 3.60
C PHE A 235 -17.31 -2.66 4.34
N GLY A 236 -17.80 -2.73 5.58
CA GLY A 236 -17.72 -3.95 6.39
C GLY A 236 -18.19 -5.22 5.69
N PRO A 237 -19.31 -5.21 4.95
CA PRO A 237 -19.77 -6.38 4.18
C PRO A 237 -18.89 -6.79 2.98
N TYR A 238 -17.95 -5.95 2.56
CA TYR A 238 -17.19 -6.09 1.31
C TYR A 238 -15.67 -6.06 1.54
N SER A 239 -15.23 -6.31 2.78
CA SER A 239 -13.83 -6.29 3.17
C SER A 239 -13.53 -7.40 4.17
N ASP A 240 -12.35 -8.00 4.07
CA ASP A 240 -11.85 -8.91 5.11
C ASP A 240 -11.32 -8.12 6.30
N VAL A 241 -10.75 -6.94 6.01
CA VAL A 241 -10.14 -6.04 6.97
C VAL A 241 -10.56 -4.59 6.68
N LEU A 242 -10.87 -3.86 7.73
CA LEU A 242 -10.98 -2.40 7.70
C LEU A 242 -9.82 -1.79 8.47
N VAL A 243 -9.09 -0.89 7.82
CA VAL A 243 -7.94 -0.21 8.43
C VAL A 243 -8.34 1.19 8.86
N VAL A 244 -8.27 1.47 10.16
CA VAL A 244 -8.49 2.81 10.74
C VAL A 244 -7.18 3.58 10.64
N ASN A 245 -7.11 4.55 9.73
CA ASN A 245 -5.87 5.30 9.46
C ASN A 245 -5.88 6.69 10.12
N VAL A 246 -5.15 6.79 11.23
CA VAL A 246 -4.96 8.02 12.01
C VAL A 246 -3.57 8.65 11.83
N SER A 247 -2.81 8.20 10.83
CA SER A 247 -1.35 8.43 10.79
C SER A 247 -0.84 9.25 9.61
N SER A 248 -1.72 9.64 8.68
CA SER A 248 -1.33 10.51 7.56
C SER A 248 -0.81 11.87 8.06
N PRO A 249 0.41 12.29 7.68
CA PRO A 249 0.91 13.64 8.01
C PRO A 249 0.27 14.74 7.13
N ASN A 250 -0.52 14.35 6.13
CA ASN A 250 -0.96 15.22 5.04
C ASN A 250 -2.40 15.73 5.21
N THR A 251 -3.06 15.32 6.29
CA THR A 251 -4.40 15.76 6.70
C THR A 251 -4.24 16.47 8.04
N PRO A 252 -4.43 17.80 8.10
CA PRO A 252 -4.22 18.57 9.34
C PRO A 252 -5.00 17.99 10.52
N GLY A 253 -4.36 17.93 11.69
CA GLY A 253 -4.96 17.44 12.94
C GLY A 253 -5.13 15.91 13.04
N LEU A 254 -5.02 15.15 11.95
CA LEU A 254 -5.34 13.71 11.95
C LEU A 254 -4.45 12.91 12.92
N ARG A 255 -3.15 13.21 12.96
CA ARG A 255 -2.21 12.54 13.88
C ARG A 255 -2.50 12.79 15.36
N GLY A 256 -3.26 13.85 15.68
CA GLY A 256 -3.74 14.12 17.03
C GLY A 256 -4.74 13.08 17.53
N LEU A 257 -5.41 12.33 16.64
CA LEU A 257 -6.27 11.20 17.01
C LEU A 257 -5.50 10.01 17.61
N GLN A 258 -4.16 10.04 17.59
CA GLN A 258 -3.33 9.04 18.27
C GLN A 258 -3.14 9.34 19.76
N ASN A 259 -3.58 10.50 20.25
CA ASN A 259 -3.63 10.80 21.68
C ASN A 259 -4.63 9.86 22.37
N ARG A 260 -4.28 9.42 23.59
CA ARG A 260 -5.01 8.37 24.33
C ARG A 260 -6.53 8.49 24.30
N ASP A 261 -7.09 9.61 24.78
CA ASP A 261 -8.55 9.77 24.95
C ASP A 261 -9.29 9.77 23.61
N LEU A 262 -8.74 10.46 22.60
CA LEU A 262 -9.32 10.51 21.26
C LEU A 262 -9.23 9.16 20.56
N LEU A 263 -8.12 8.45 20.74
CA LEU A 263 -7.93 7.12 20.19
C LEU A 263 -8.91 6.14 20.84
N GLU A 264 -9.07 6.17 22.16
CA GLU A 264 -10.01 5.30 22.88
C GLU A 264 -11.45 5.53 22.40
N ALA A 265 -11.88 6.79 22.28
CA ALA A 265 -13.20 7.13 21.75
C ALA A 265 -13.39 6.66 20.30
N LEU A 266 -12.39 6.86 19.43
CA LEU A 266 -12.41 6.40 18.04
C LEU A 266 -12.53 4.88 17.95
N LEU A 267 -11.66 4.15 18.65
CA LEU A 267 -11.61 2.69 18.59
C LEU A 267 -12.87 2.05 19.19
N ALA A 268 -13.44 2.64 20.25
CA ALA A 268 -14.73 2.23 20.79
C ALA A 268 -15.86 2.43 19.76
N GLY A 269 -15.91 3.59 19.10
CA GLY A 269 -16.94 3.91 18.12
C GLY A 269 -16.91 3.02 16.87
N VAL A 270 -15.73 2.76 16.30
CA VAL A 270 -15.60 1.85 15.14
C VAL A 270 -15.87 0.39 15.52
N THR A 271 -15.51 -0.01 16.74
CA THR A 271 -15.84 -1.34 17.27
C THR A 271 -17.36 -1.50 17.39
N LEU A 272 -18.04 -0.54 18.01
CA LEU A 272 -19.50 -0.55 18.12
C LEU A 272 -20.16 -0.59 16.72
N ALA A 273 -19.65 0.20 15.77
CA ALA A 273 -20.16 0.20 14.41
C ALA A 273 -19.99 -1.17 13.71
N ARG A 274 -18.86 -1.86 13.94
CA ARG A 274 -18.66 -3.23 13.45
C ARG A 274 -19.65 -4.19 14.10
N GLU A 275 -19.84 -4.10 15.42
CA GLU A 275 -20.73 -5.02 16.12
C GLU A 275 -22.19 -4.88 15.71
N GLN A 276 -22.59 -3.68 15.29
CA GLN A 276 -23.90 -3.36 14.72
C GLN A 276 -24.10 -3.82 13.28
N LEU A 277 -23.07 -4.32 12.59
CA LEU A 277 -23.25 -4.92 11.27
C LEU A 277 -24.16 -6.16 11.38
N PRO A 278 -25.10 -6.36 10.44
CA PRO A 278 -26.02 -7.51 10.46
C PRO A 278 -25.32 -8.85 10.66
N LEU A 279 -25.89 -9.68 11.54
CA LEU A 279 -25.34 -11.00 11.92
C LEU A 279 -25.21 -11.98 10.75
N SER A 280 -25.99 -11.78 9.69
CA SER A 280 -25.91 -12.57 8.46
C SER A 280 -24.64 -12.31 7.64
N MET A 281 -23.82 -11.31 8.03
CA MET A 281 -22.60 -10.92 7.33
C MET A 281 -21.36 -11.25 8.15
N ARG A 282 -20.29 -11.68 7.45
CA ARG A 282 -18.96 -11.81 8.05
C ARG A 282 -18.51 -10.44 8.54
N LYS A 283 -18.17 -10.35 9.84
CA LYS A 283 -17.63 -9.12 10.41
C LYS A 283 -16.16 -8.95 9.98
N PRO A 284 -15.77 -7.77 9.46
CA PRO A 284 -14.38 -7.51 9.09
C PRO A 284 -13.50 -7.41 10.34
N LYS A 285 -12.20 -7.67 10.16
CA LYS A 285 -11.20 -7.37 11.18
C LYS A 285 -10.92 -5.87 11.22
N LEU A 286 -10.77 -5.28 12.41
CA LEU A 286 -10.42 -3.87 12.57
C LEU A 286 -8.91 -3.75 12.85
N VAL A 287 -8.20 -3.00 12.02
CA VAL A 287 -6.75 -2.82 12.13
C VAL A 287 -6.43 -1.34 12.27
N LEU A 288 -5.59 -0.97 13.24
CA LEU A 288 -5.14 0.41 13.42
C LEU A 288 -3.86 0.66 12.61
N LYS A 289 -3.75 1.78 11.89
CA LYS A 289 -2.49 2.18 11.22
C LYS A 289 -1.90 3.43 11.86
N ILE A 290 -0.72 3.29 12.44
CA ILE A 290 -0.05 4.34 13.23
C ILE A 290 1.13 5.00 12.49
N ALA A 291 1.53 6.18 12.97
CA ALA A 291 2.69 6.89 12.47
C ALA A 291 3.97 6.32 13.11
N PRO A 292 5.13 6.40 12.43
CA PRO A 292 6.43 6.08 13.04
C PRO A 292 6.93 7.19 13.97
N ASP A 293 6.36 8.39 13.86
CA ASP A 293 6.82 9.60 14.56
C ASP A 293 6.14 9.73 15.94
N LEU A 294 6.32 8.71 16.77
CA LEU A 294 5.76 8.62 18.11
C LEU A 294 6.88 8.33 19.10
N THR A 295 6.80 8.90 20.31
CA THR A 295 7.70 8.55 21.41
C THR A 295 7.39 7.16 21.92
N GLU A 296 8.32 6.54 22.66
CA GLU A 296 8.06 5.24 23.29
C GLU A 296 6.86 5.29 24.23
N ASP A 297 6.71 6.34 25.04
CA ASP A 297 5.57 6.51 25.94
C ASP A 297 4.24 6.57 25.18
N GLN A 298 4.19 7.29 24.05
CA GLN A 298 3.00 7.34 23.20
C GLN A 298 2.67 5.96 22.62
N LEU A 299 3.67 5.16 22.24
CA LEU A 299 3.46 3.79 21.76
C LEU A 299 2.96 2.86 22.86
N VAL A 300 3.44 3.04 24.11
CA VAL A 300 2.95 2.30 25.28
C VAL A 300 1.48 2.66 25.56
N GLU A 301 1.12 3.93 25.53
CA GLU A 301 -0.27 4.37 25.69
C GLU A 301 -1.19 3.80 24.59
N ILE A 302 -0.76 3.85 23.33
CA ILE A 302 -1.48 3.24 22.21
C ILE A 302 -1.68 1.74 22.43
N ALA A 303 -0.65 1.02 22.88
CA ALA A 303 -0.76 -0.40 23.18
C ALA A 303 -1.80 -0.68 24.28
N ALA A 304 -1.83 0.12 25.34
CA ALA A 304 -2.82 0.01 26.41
C ALA A 304 -4.26 0.28 25.93
N VAL A 305 -4.46 1.24 25.02
CA VAL A 305 -5.78 1.49 24.41
C VAL A 305 -6.20 0.33 23.50
N ILE A 306 -5.28 -0.21 22.70
CA ILE A 306 -5.55 -1.37 21.83
C ILE A 306 -5.98 -2.58 22.67
N GLU A 307 -5.33 -2.84 23.80
CA GLU A 307 -5.67 -3.99 24.64
C GLU A 307 -7.09 -3.91 25.23
N LYS A 308 -7.55 -2.70 25.54
CA LYS A 308 -8.91 -2.45 26.07
C LYS A 308 -9.99 -2.45 24.99
N THR A 309 -9.61 -2.34 23.72
CA THR A 309 -10.54 -2.26 22.60
C THR A 309 -10.51 -3.52 21.75
N SER A 310 -11.57 -3.79 20.99
CA SER A 310 -11.65 -5.01 20.16
C SER A 310 -10.97 -4.84 18.79
N ILE A 311 -9.81 -4.19 18.78
CA ILE A 311 -8.95 -4.06 17.60
C ILE A 311 -8.18 -5.35 17.39
N ASP A 312 -8.17 -5.83 16.15
CA ASP A 312 -7.65 -7.13 15.78
C ASP A 312 -6.17 -7.07 15.38
N GLY A 313 -5.60 -5.92 15.05
CA GLY A 313 -4.21 -5.82 14.63
C GLY A 313 -3.73 -4.39 14.43
N VAL A 314 -2.43 -4.23 14.16
CA VAL A 314 -1.81 -2.92 13.97
C VAL A 314 -0.86 -2.93 12.77
N ILE A 315 -0.97 -1.94 11.88
CA ILE A 315 0.00 -1.68 10.81
C ILE A 315 1.02 -0.64 11.30
N VAL A 316 2.29 -1.01 11.25
CA VAL A 316 3.44 -0.21 11.67
C VAL A 316 4.43 -0.14 10.51
N SER A 317 4.49 0.94 9.75
CA SER A 317 3.88 2.25 9.99
C SER A 317 3.50 2.98 8.69
N ASN A 318 2.95 4.18 8.87
CA ASN A 318 2.79 5.17 7.81
C ASN A 318 4.11 5.91 7.51
N THR A 319 4.08 6.89 6.62
CA THR A 319 5.26 7.71 6.28
C THR A 319 5.75 8.54 7.46
N THR A 320 7.06 8.87 7.50
CA THR A 320 7.67 9.73 8.54
C THR A 320 7.74 11.20 8.10
N ILE A 321 7.62 12.14 9.04
CA ILE A 321 7.94 13.56 8.79
C ILE A 321 9.42 13.88 9.02
N GLN A 322 10.18 12.95 9.58
CA GLN A 322 11.61 13.11 9.80
C GLN A 322 12.35 13.22 8.45
N ARG A 323 13.49 13.90 8.48
CA ARG A 323 14.41 14.06 7.35
C ARG A 323 15.81 13.70 7.85
N PRO A 324 16.21 12.42 7.73
CA PRO A 324 17.57 11.99 8.04
C PRO A 324 18.61 12.87 7.34
N SER A 325 19.69 13.20 8.03
CA SER A 325 20.72 14.12 7.54
C SER A 325 21.53 13.56 6.37
N ASP A 326 21.51 12.24 6.20
CA ASP A 326 22.17 11.48 5.13
C ASP A 326 21.35 11.43 3.82
N LEU A 327 20.14 12.00 3.78
CA LEU A 327 19.42 12.16 2.51
C LEU A 327 20.19 13.04 1.53
N VAL A 328 20.38 12.56 0.31
CA VAL A 328 21.16 13.25 -0.72
C VAL A 328 20.32 13.80 -1.88
N ASP A 329 19.13 13.22 -2.14
CA ASP A 329 18.32 13.59 -3.29
C ASP A 329 17.86 15.07 -3.21
N PRO A 330 17.85 15.81 -4.32
CA PRO A 330 17.39 17.21 -4.34
C PRO A 330 15.96 17.42 -3.80
N ASN A 331 15.08 16.42 -3.93
CA ASN A 331 13.71 16.51 -3.45
C ASN A 331 13.56 16.33 -1.93
N LYS A 332 14.65 16.12 -1.17
CA LYS A 332 14.60 15.92 0.29
C LYS A 332 13.95 17.07 1.07
N SER A 333 13.97 18.28 0.53
CA SER A 333 13.35 19.47 1.13
C SER A 333 11.83 19.55 0.92
N GLU A 334 11.24 18.66 0.13
CA GLU A 334 9.80 18.63 -0.11
C GLU A 334 9.01 18.35 1.17
N THR A 335 7.87 19.02 1.30
CA THR A 335 6.96 18.83 2.44
C THR A 335 6.11 17.57 2.27
N GLY A 336 5.74 16.97 3.40
CA GLY A 336 4.92 15.77 3.47
C GLY A 336 5.63 14.58 4.11
N GLY A 337 5.06 13.40 3.95
CA GLY A 337 5.60 12.16 4.50
C GLY A 337 6.66 11.52 3.61
N LEU A 338 7.81 11.20 4.20
CA LEU A 338 8.90 10.41 3.62
C LEU A 338 8.63 8.91 3.80
N SER A 339 8.90 8.16 2.73
CA SER A 339 8.77 6.70 2.62
C SER A 339 9.98 6.13 1.89
N GLY A 340 10.07 4.81 1.79
CA GLY A 340 11.19 4.11 1.18
C GLY A 340 12.26 3.71 2.18
N ALA A 341 13.47 3.41 1.71
CA ALA A 341 14.54 2.87 2.53
C ALA A 341 14.83 3.70 3.81
N PRO A 342 14.84 5.05 3.78
CA PRO A 342 15.10 5.87 4.96
C PRO A 342 14.10 5.69 6.11
N LEU A 343 12.87 5.23 5.81
CA LEU A 343 11.81 5.00 6.80
C LEU A 343 12.02 3.71 7.62
N LYS A 344 12.76 2.73 7.09
CA LYS A 344 12.84 1.36 7.64
C LYS A 344 13.20 1.35 9.13
N GLN A 345 14.22 2.12 9.52
CA GLN A 345 14.70 2.16 10.90
C GLN A 345 13.65 2.66 11.90
N TYR A 346 12.92 3.73 11.55
CA TYR A 346 11.88 4.30 12.41
C TYR A 346 10.68 3.37 12.54
N SER A 347 10.30 2.74 11.42
CA SER A 347 9.20 1.77 11.40
C SER A 347 9.54 0.51 12.21
N LEU A 348 10.76 -0.03 12.09
CA LEU A 348 11.23 -1.16 12.90
C LEU A 348 11.31 -0.82 14.39
N ALA A 349 11.80 0.38 14.75
CA ALA A 349 11.85 0.83 16.14
C ALA A 349 10.44 0.87 16.75
N ALA A 350 9.50 1.55 16.10
CA ALA A 350 8.12 1.62 16.56
C ALA A 350 7.46 0.23 16.65
N LEU A 351 7.76 -0.67 15.71
CA LEU A 351 7.20 -2.02 15.71
C LEU A 351 7.71 -2.83 16.91
N ARG A 352 9.02 -2.79 17.20
CA ARG A 352 9.60 -3.49 18.36
C ARG A 352 9.01 -3.00 19.68
N THR A 353 8.87 -1.68 19.83
CA THR A 353 8.26 -1.08 21.02
C THR A 353 6.81 -1.54 21.18
N LEU A 354 6.02 -1.52 20.12
CA LEU A 354 4.65 -2.06 20.18
C LEU A 354 4.61 -3.56 20.45
N ARG A 355 5.48 -4.36 19.82
CA ARG A 355 5.47 -5.82 20.01
C ARG A 355 5.73 -6.21 21.46
N ALA A 356 6.63 -5.48 22.13
CA ALA A 356 6.94 -5.66 23.53
C ALA A 356 5.77 -5.27 24.46
N ASN A 357 4.92 -4.33 24.06
CA ASN A 357 3.81 -3.82 24.87
C ASN A 357 2.43 -4.38 24.48
N LEU A 358 2.35 -5.17 23.41
CA LEU A 358 1.11 -5.80 22.97
C LEU A 358 1.13 -7.31 23.23
N PRO A 359 -0.02 -7.90 23.59
CA PRO A 359 -0.13 -9.34 23.78
C PRO A 359 0.07 -10.09 22.44
N ALA A 360 0.64 -11.29 22.52
CA ALA A 360 1.00 -12.12 21.36
C ALA A 360 -0.16 -12.35 20.37
N ARG A 361 -1.40 -12.35 20.86
CA ARG A 361 -2.62 -12.53 20.05
C ARG A 361 -2.89 -11.41 19.04
N ILE A 362 -2.32 -10.22 19.24
CA ILE A 362 -2.51 -9.06 18.36
C ILE A 362 -1.41 -9.07 17.30
N PRO A 363 -1.68 -9.46 16.04
CA PRO A 363 -0.71 -9.40 14.96
C PRO A 363 -0.29 -7.97 14.64
N LEU A 364 0.99 -7.84 14.30
CA LEU A 364 1.56 -6.61 13.75
C LEU A 364 1.84 -6.81 12.26
N ILE A 365 1.55 -5.81 11.45
CA ILE A 365 1.84 -5.78 10.03
C ILE A 365 2.92 -4.73 9.80
N GLY A 366 4.09 -5.16 9.35
CA GLY A 366 5.23 -4.28 9.08
C GLY A 366 5.06 -3.49 7.79
N CYS A 367 5.38 -2.20 7.77
CA CYS A 367 5.28 -1.35 6.60
C CYS A 367 6.33 -0.23 6.69
N GLY A 368 7.25 -0.18 5.73
CA GLY A 368 8.26 0.90 5.65
C GLY A 368 9.61 0.41 5.15
N GLY A 369 10.03 0.90 3.98
CA GLY A 369 11.39 0.65 3.47
C GLY A 369 11.71 -0.83 3.18
N ILE A 370 10.72 -1.63 2.81
CA ILE A 370 10.91 -3.03 2.39
C ILE A 370 11.13 -3.07 0.88
N PHE A 371 12.33 -3.48 0.46
CA PHE A 371 12.72 -3.67 -0.93
C PHE A 371 13.13 -5.11 -1.24
N THR A 372 13.55 -5.86 -0.22
CA THR A 372 14.15 -7.20 -0.35
C THR A 372 13.53 -8.21 0.62
N GLY A 373 13.81 -9.50 0.38
CA GLY A 373 13.47 -10.57 1.32
C GLY A 373 14.12 -10.41 2.69
N ALA A 374 15.36 -9.91 2.74
CA ALA A 374 16.06 -9.61 4.00
C ALA A 374 15.36 -8.49 4.79
N ASP A 375 14.86 -7.45 4.11
CA ASP A 375 14.06 -6.41 4.78
C ASP A 375 12.79 -6.99 5.39
N ALA A 376 12.09 -7.87 4.65
CA ALA A 376 10.89 -8.55 5.16
C ALA A 376 11.22 -9.43 6.39
N LEU A 377 12.35 -10.13 6.35
CA LEU A 377 12.82 -10.96 7.47
C LEU A 377 13.15 -10.13 8.72
N ASP A 378 13.70 -8.93 8.58
CA ASP A 378 13.92 -8.02 9.72
C ASP A 378 12.62 -7.67 10.44
N TYR A 379 11.54 -7.46 9.68
CA TYR A 379 10.20 -7.23 10.23
C TYR A 379 9.64 -8.48 10.91
N ALA A 380 9.84 -9.66 10.34
CA ALA A 380 9.44 -10.94 10.97
C ALA A 380 10.14 -11.14 12.31
N LYS A 381 11.45 -10.90 12.36
CA LYS A 381 12.28 -10.97 13.58
C LYS A 381 11.90 -9.90 14.61
N ALA A 382 11.31 -8.79 14.17
CA ALA A 382 10.74 -7.78 15.06
C ALA A 382 9.31 -8.14 15.55
N GLY A 383 8.73 -9.24 15.07
CA GLY A 383 7.43 -9.77 15.49
C GLY A 383 6.26 -9.37 14.58
N ALA A 384 6.52 -8.96 13.34
CA ALA A 384 5.49 -8.73 12.34
C ALA A 384 5.00 -10.05 11.73
N SER A 385 3.68 -10.26 11.70
CA SER A 385 3.04 -11.44 11.10
C SER A 385 3.01 -11.38 9.57
N LEU A 386 2.96 -10.16 9.03
CA LEU A 386 2.93 -9.83 7.60
C LEU A 386 3.75 -8.57 7.35
N VAL A 387 4.12 -8.33 6.09
CA VAL A 387 4.75 -7.08 5.66
C VAL A 387 4.01 -6.44 4.49
N GLN A 388 4.06 -5.12 4.37
CA GLN A 388 3.48 -4.35 3.28
C GLN A 388 4.54 -3.57 2.53
N VAL A 389 4.42 -3.60 1.20
CA VAL A 389 5.33 -2.92 0.27
C VAL A 389 4.58 -1.78 -0.43
N TYR A 390 5.28 -0.66 -0.65
CA TYR A 390 4.83 0.43 -1.51
C TYR A 390 6.00 0.97 -2.33
N THR A 391 6.93 1.68 -1.68
CA THR A 391 8.01 2.37 -2.39
C THR A 391 8.90 1.38 -3.14
N GLY A 392 9.24 0.24 -2.51
CA GLY A 392 9.91 -0.87 -3.20
C GLY A 392 9.19 -1.28 -4.47
N PHE A 393 7.88 -1.53 -4.41
CA PHE A 393 7.08 -1.87 -5.59
C PHE A 393 7.09 -0.78 -6.67
N GLY A 394 6.95 0.49 -6.30
CA GLY A 394 7.00 1.61 -7.23
C GLY A 394 8.33 1.75 -7.96
N TYR A 395 9.45 1.43 -7.30
CA TYR A 395 10.79 1.49 -7.89
C TYR A 395 11.12 0.26 -8.75
N ASP A 396 10.69 -0.91 -8.28
CA ASP A 396 11.18 -2.18 -8.77
C ASP A 396 10.19 -2.83 -9.77
N GLY A 397 9.00 -2.26 -9.94
CA GLY A 397 8.00 -2.63 -10.94
C GLY A 397 7.24 -3.92 -10.62
N ALA A 398 6.51 -4.43 -11.62
CA ALA A 398 5.54 -5.53 -11.49
C ALA A 398 6.05 -6.77 -10.73
N GLY A 399 7.31 -7.17 -10.95
CA GLY A 399 7.90 -8.35 -10.34
C GLY A 399 8.41 -8.18 -8.91
N ALA A 400 8.22 -7.02 -8.27
CA ALA A 400 8.77 -6.75 -6.94
C ALA A 400 8.28 -7.74 -5.88
N CYS A 401 6.97 -8.05 -5.86
CA CYS A 401 6.40 -9.00 -4.90
C CYS A 401 7.06 -10.38 -5.02
N ARG A 402 7.11 -10.94 -6.23
CA ARG A 402 7.76 -12.23 -6.50
C ARG A 402 9.24 -12.23 -6.11
N ARG A 403 10.01 -11.20 -6.48
CA ARG A 403 11.43 -11.12 -6.09
C ARG A 403 11.64 -11.06 -4.57
N ILE A 404 10.82 -10.31 -3.85
CA ILE A 404 10.89 -10.26 -2.38
C ILE A 404 10.58 -11.64 -1.79
N LYS A 405 9.56 -12.33 -2.31
CA LYS A 405 9.20 -13.70 -1.90
C LYS A 405 10.34 -14.68 -2.14
N ASP A 406 10.93 -14.67 -3.34
CA ASP A 406 12.02 -15.58 -3.69
C ASP A 406 13.26 -15.34 -2.82
N GLN A 407 13.66 -14.07 -2.64
CA GLN A 407 14.74 -13.71 -1.72
C GLN A 407 14.45 -14.09 -0.27
N LEU A 408 13.20 -13.96 0.17
CA LEU A 408 12.81 -14.34 1.53
C LEU A 408 12.89 -15.86 1.72
N VAL A 409 12.56 -16.66 0.71
CA VAL A 409 12.79 -18.12 0.74
C VAL A 409 14.27 -18.42 0.92
N ASP A 410 15.14 -17.73 0.20
CA ASP A 410 16.59 -17.91 0.33
C ASP A 410 17.09 -17.56 1.74
N GLU A 411 16.64 -16.44 2.32
CA GLU A 411 17.01 -16.07 3.70
C GLU A 411 16.48 -17.07 4.74
N LEU A 412 15.23 -17.54 4.59
CA LEU A 412 14.63 -18.54 5.44
C LEU A 412 15.36 -19.90 5.36
N ALA A 413 15.78 -20.28 4.16
CA ALA A 413 16.55 -21.51 3.93
C ALA A 413 17.91 -21.48 4.63
N LYS A 414 18.59 -20.32 4.70
CA LYS A 414 19.85 -20.16 5.46
C LYS A 414 19.67 -20.38 6.96
N GLU A 415 18.51 -20.00 7.51
CA GLU A 415 18.18 -20.22 8.93
C GLU A 415 17.57 -21.59 9.20
N GLY A 416 17.18 -22.34 8.15
CA GLY A 416 16.48 -23.62 8.29
C GLY A 416 15.08 -23.48 8.91
N LEU A 417 14.44 -22.32 8.75
CA LEU A 417 13.15 -21.97 9.34
C LEU A 417 12.13 -21.58 8.28
N THR A 418 10.85 -21.69 8.61
CA THR A 418 9.73 -21.09 7.86
C THR A 418 9.42 -19.69 8.38
N TRP A 419 8.69 -18.89 7.60
CA TRP A 419 8.21 -17.57 8.04
C TRP A 419 7.44 -17.65 9.36
N GLY A 420 6.49 -18.60 9.44
CA GLY A 420 5.67 -18.79 10.64
C GLY A 420 6.50 -19.11 11.89
N GLU A 421 7.57 -19.91 11.76
CA GLU A 421 8.46 -20.23 12.87
C GLU A 421 9.28 -19.02 13.33
N VAL A 422 9.81 -18.21 12.41
CA VAL A 422 10.52 -16.97 12.73
C VAL A 422 9.61 -16.01 13.50
N VAL A 423 8.40 -15.78 12.99
CA VAL A 423 7.42 -14.89 13.64
C VAL A 423 7.02 -15.42 15.00
N LYS A 424 6.68 -16.72 15.11
CA LYS A 424 6.28 -17.34 16.38
C LYS A 424 7.38 -17.19 17.43
N LYS A 425 8.63 -17.45 17.06
CA LYS A 425 9.80 -17.26 17.95
C LYS A 425 9.92 -15.80 18.39
N ALA A 426 9.89 -14.86 17.46
CA ALA A 426 10.01 -13.44 17.76
C ALA A 426 8.89 -12.93 18.68
N VAL A 427 7.63 -13.31 18.41
CA VAL A 427 6.48 -12.91 19.23
C VAL A 427 6.59 -13.47 20.64
N LEU A 428 6.94 -14.76 20.80
CA LEU A 428 7.13 -15.37 22.12
C LEU A 428 8.25 -14.68 22.92
N GLU A 429 9.37 -14.38 22.28
CA GLU A 429 10.52 -13.74 22.94
C GLU A 429 10.25 -12.28 23.31
N LEU A 430 9.62 -11.50 22.42
CA LEU A 430 9.45 -10.06 22.59
C LEU A 430 8.26 -9.70 23.48
N SER A 431 7.12 -10.38 23.34
CA SER A 431 5.95 -10.13 24.19
C SER A 431 6.15 -10.58 25.65
N SER A 432 7.06 -11.54 25.91
CA SER A 432 7.35 -12.01 27.27
C SER A 432 8.37 -11.16 28.03
N LYS A 433 9.18 -10.33 27.34
CA LYS A 433 10.22 -9.51 27.97
C LYS A 433 9.63 -8.37 28.83
N ARG A 434 8.62 -7.66 28.34
CA ARG A 434 7.97 -6.59 29.12
C ARG A 434 7.15 -7.14 30.28
N GLY A 435 6.44 -8.27 30.10
CA GLY A 435 5.71 -8.91 31.21
C GLY A 435 6.61 -9.21 32.41
N ARG A 436 7.80 -9.80 32.15
CA ARG A 436 8.82 -10.04 33.20
C ARG A 436 9.46 -8.77 33.75
N GLN A 437 9.57 -7.72 32.94
CA GLN A 437 10.11 -6.43 33.37
C GLN A 437 9.12 -5.68 34.27
N ILE A 438 7.83 -5.66 33.90
CA ILE A 438 6.74 -5.10 34.71
C ILE A 438 6.60 -5.89 36.02
N GLU A 439 6.65 -7.23 35.99
CA GLU A 439 6.65 -8.05 37.21
C GLU A 439 7.81 -7.70 38.15
N ARG A 440 9.00 -7.41 37.60
CA ARG A 440 10.16 -6.95 38.38
C ARG A 440 9.97 -5.53 38.92
N GLU A 441 9.54 -4.57 38.10
CA GLU A 441 9.34 -3.17 38.49
C GLU A 441 8.23 -3.03 39.54
N VAL A 442 7.12 -3.77 39.39
CA VAL A 442 6.04 -3.84 40.39
C VAL A 442 6.52 -4.52 41.68
N GLY A 443 7.31 -5.59 41.58
CA GLY A 443 7.90 -6.27 42.73
C GLY A 443 8.87 -5.37 43.51
N GLU A 444 9.73 -4.62 42.82
CA GLU A 444 10.66 -3.68 43.43
C GLU A 444 9.93 -2.50 44.09
N THR A 445 8.91 -1.95 43.44
CA THR A 445 8.10 -0.85 43.99
C THR A 445 7.32 -1.29 45.23
N SER A 446 6.72 -2.49 45.20
CA SER A 446 6.01 -3.06 46.35
C SER A 446 6.95 -3.38 47.51
N LEU A 447 8.16 -3.87 47.23
CA LEU A 447 9.19 -4.11 48.25
C LEU A 447 9.66 -2.80 48.91
N GLN A 448 9.86 -1.73 48.12
CA GLN A 448 10.23 -0.42 48.65
C GLN A 448 9.14 0.18 49.56
N GLN A 449 7.86 0.00 49.21
CA GLN A 449 6.74 0.41 50.06
C GLN A 449 6.72 -0.35 51.39
N LEU A 450 6.93 -1.67 51.37
CA LEU A 450 6.98 -2.49 52.59
C LEU A 450 8.17 -2.12 53.49
N ILE A 451 9.33 -1.79 52.92
CA ILE A 451 10.48 -1.32 53.69
C ILE A 451 10.17 0.02 54.36
N ALA A 452 9.55 0.97 53.63
CA ALA A 452 9.18 2.27 54.18
C ALA A 452 8.16 2.15 55.34
N GLU A 453 7.15 1.29 55.20
CA GLU A 453 6.18 1.01 56.26
C GLU A 453 6.84 0.36 57.49
N ALA A 454 7.78 -0.57 57.29
CA ALA A 454 8.51 -1.21 58.39
C ALA A 454 9.42 -0.22 59.14
N GLU A 455 10.09 0.70 58.44
CA GLU A 455 10.88 1.76 59.06
C GLU A 455 10.02 2.75 59.85
N GLU A 456 8.83 3.10 59.35
CA GLU A 456 7.88 3.96 60.06
C GLU A 456 7.36 3.28 61.32
N LEU A 457 7.01 2.00 61.25
CA LEU A 457 6.59 1.21 62.42
C LEU A 457 7.69 1.12 63.47
N GLY A 458 8.95 0.93 63.04
CA GLY A 458 10.12 0.94 63.92
C GLY A 458 10.25 2.26 64.69
N ARG A 459 10.14 3.40 64.00
CA ARG A 459 10.18 4.72 64.65
C ARG A 459 9.04 4.92 65.65
N LEU A 460 7.85 4.43 65.35
CA LEU A 460 6.70 4.53 66.26
C LEU A 460 6.89 3.67 67.52
N LEU A 461 7.47 2.48 67.37
CA LEU A 461 7.81 1.61 68.51
C LEU A 461 8.90 2.23 69.38
N ASP A 462 9.94 2.82 68.79
CA ASP A 462 10.98 3.53 69.54
C ASP A 462 10.41 4.72 70.32
N GLN A 463 9.50 5.50 69.71
CA GLN A 463 8.81 6.60 70.39
C GLN A 463 7.88 6.14 71.52
N LEU A 464 7.29 4.95 71.42
CA LEU A 464 6.48 4.37 72.49
C LEU A 464 7.37 3.88 73.64
N ALA A 465 8.51 3.26 73.34
CA ALA A 465 9.48 2.82 74.34
C ALA A 465 10.09 4.01 75.11
N GLU A 466 10.31 5.15 74.45
CA GLU A 466 10.77 6.40 75.11
C GLU A 466 9.70 7.07 75.99
N ARG A 467 8.41 6.74 75.81
CA ARG A 467 7.30 7.26 76.64
C ARG A 467 6.98 6.40 77.86
N GLU A 468 7.51 5.18 77.93
CA GLU A 468 7.35 4.26 79.07
C GLU A 468 8.53 4.29 80.07
N LEU A 469 9.55 5.12 79.79
CA LEU A 469 10.63 5.51 80.72
C LEU A 469 10.34 6.90 81.32
#